data_AF-A0A8B9KQN4-F1
#
_entry.id   AF-A0A8B9KQN4-F1
#
_cell.length_a   1.000
_cell.length_b   1.000
_cell.length_c   1.000
_cell.angle_alpha   90.00
_cell.angle_beta   90.00
_cell.angle_gamma   90.00
#
_symmetry.space_group_name_H-M   'P 1'
#
loop_
_entity.id
_entity.type
_entity.pdbx_description
1 polymer ?
#
loop_
_entity_poly.entity_id
_entity_poly.type
_entity_poly.pdbx_seq_one_letter_code
_entity_poly.pdbx_strand_id
1 'polypeptide(L)'
;MPLKRVVIVPGNGAGDVVHCNWYGWAHKQINKIPGLSSHLKNMPDPGYFSRPWEWEKIRANVKHIVQFGSTDDPFLPWEEQQEVADGLKAELHKYTDRGHFQNTHFPELINAVQKLTKAE
;
A
#
# COMPACT_ATOMS: atom_id res chain seq x y z
N MET A 1 -21.45 7.05 -13.16
CA MET A 1 -20.81 5.75 -12.81
C MET A 1 -20.72 5.67 -11.29
N PRO A 2 -20.88 4.48 -10.68
CA PRO A 2 -20.70 4.34 -9.24
C PRO A 2 -19.26 4.71 -8.85
N LEU A 3 -19.09 5.34 -7.68
CA LEU A 3 -17.76 5.67 -7.15
C LEU A 3 -16.95 4.39 -6.94
N LYS A 4 -15.70 4.38 -7.42
CA LYS A 4 -14.75 3.31 -7.09
C LYS A 4 -14.30 3.52 -5.64
N ARG A 5 -14.32 2.45 -4.85
CA ARG A 5 -13.94 2.50 -3.44
C ARG A 5 -12.48 2.09 -3.29
N VAL A 6 -11.70 2.94 -2.63
CA VAL A 6 -10.32 2.65 -2.21
C VAL A 6 -10.35 2.38 -0.71
N VAL A 7 -9.82 1.24 -0.28
CA VAL A 7 -9.69 0.91 1.15
C VAL A 7 -8.21 0.99 1.50
N ILE A 8 -7.88 1.73 2.56
CA ILE A 8 -6.52 1.78 3.10
C ILE A 8 -6.48 0.81 4.28
N VAL A 9 -5.59 -0.19 4.19
CA VAL A 9 -5.39 -1.22 5.21
C VAL A 9 -3.99 -1.00 5.80
N PRO A 10 -3.88 -0.47 7.03
CA PRO A 10 -2.59 -0.33 7.69
C PRO A 10 -2.04 -1.70 8.12
N GLY A 11 -0.72 -1.78 8.24
CA GLY A 11 -0.05 -2.91 8.89
C GLY A 11 -0.10 -2.81 10.41
N ASN A 12 0.60 -3.74 11.07
CA ASN A 12 0.70 -3.81 12.53
C ASN A 12 1.30 -2.52 13.14
N GLY A 13 0.82 -2.12 14.31
CA GLY A 13 1.52 -1.14 15.17
C GLY A 13 1.30 0.33 14.83
N ALA A 14 0.30 0.63 14.00
CA ALA A 14 0.02 2.00 13.55
C ALA A 14 -0.90 2.80 14.48
N GLY A 15 -1.26 2.33 15.69
CA GLY A 15 -2.13 3.09 16.61
C GLY A 15 -3.43 3.57 15.96
N ASP A 16 -3.80 4.85 16.17
CA ASP A 16 -4.90 5.46 15.41
C ASP A 16 -4.46 5.75 13.97
N VAL A 17 -5.00 4.97 13.04
CA VAL A 17 -4.65 5.03 11.63
C VAL A 17 -4.85 6.42 11.01
N VAL A 18 -5.79 7.22 11.50
CA VAL A 18 -6.04 8.57 10.95
C VAL A 18 -4.87 9.51 11.23
N HIS A 19 -4.18 9.30 12.34
CA HIS A 19 -3.09 10.16 12.83
C HIS A 19 -1.69 9.58 12.62
N CYS A 20 -1.59 8.41 11.99
CA CYS A 20 -0.32 7.72 11.81
C CYS A 20 0.18 7.73 10.37
N ASN A 21 1.49 7.93 10.24
CA ASN A 21 2.22 8.01 8.97
C ASN A 21 1.46 8.89 7.94
N TRP A 22 1.32 8.39 6.73
CA TRP A 22 0.67 9.06 5.61
C TRP A 22 -0.81 8.70 5.45
N TYR A 23 -1.38 7.80 6.26
CA TYR A 23 -2.70 7.22 6.02
C TYR A 23 -3.81 8.26 5.99
N GLY A 24 -3.91 9.12 7.01
CA GLY A 24 -4.90 10.19 7.07
C GLY A 24 -4.71 11.23 5.96
N TRP A 25 -3.46 11.52 5.58
CA TRP A 25 -3.17 12.40 4.46
C TRP A 25 -3.61 11.79 3.13
N ALA A 26 -3.29 10.52 2.88
CA ALA A 26 -3.65 9.82 1.65
C ALA A 26 -5.17 9.68 1.52
N HIS A 27 -5.86 9.36 2.60
CA HIS A 27 -7.32 9.36 2.66
C HIS A 27 -7.92 10.68 2.19
N LYS A 28 -7.38 11.82 2.67
CA LYS A 28 -7.81 13.16 2.23
C LYS A 28 -7.51 13.40 0.76
N GLN A 29 -6.34 13.01 0.24
CA GLN A 29 -6.01 13.23 -1.17
C GLN A 29 -6.84 12.36 -2.11
N ILE A 30 -7.08 11.09 -1.77
CA ILE A 30 -7.87 10.18 -2.60
C ILE A 30 -9.31 10.68 -2.74
N ASN A 31 -9.92 11.22 -1.67
CA ASN A 31 -11.26 11.81 -1.72
C ASN A 31 -11.35 13.11 -2.55
N LYS A 32 -10.23 13.69 -2.97
CA LYS A 32 -10.21 14.80 -3.93
C LYS A 32 -10.19 14.32 -5.39
N ILE A 33 -9.95 13.03 -5.64
CA ILE A 33 -9.90 12.48 -7.00
C ILE A 33 -11.33 12.20 -7.46
N PRO A 34 -11.79 12.80 -8.57
CA PRO A 34 -13.13 12.55 -9.09
C PRO A 34 -13.37 11.07 -9.37
N GLY A 35 -14.51 10.54 -8.94
CA GLY A 35 -14.87 9.14 -9.16
C GLY A 35 -14.35 8.16 -8.10
N LEU A 36 -13.57 8.64 -7.12
CA LEU A 36 -13.08 7.81 -6.01
C LEU A 36 -13.74 8.16 -4.68
N SER A 37 -13.78 7.18 -3.79
CA SER A 37 -14.05 7.36 -2.35
C SER A 37 -13.05 6.53 -1.55
N SER A 38 -12.45 7.11 -0.51
CA SER A 38 -11.54 6.38 0.37
C SER A 38 -12.24 5.94 1.66
N HIS A 39 -11.99 4.71 2.08
CA HIS A 39 -12.34 4.20 3.40
C HIS A 39 -11.09 3.97 4.23
N LEU A 40 -11.04 4.58 5.41
CA LEU A 40 -9.95 4.48 6.36
C LEU A 40 -10.54 4.25 7.75
N LYS A 41 -10.19 3.13 8.39
CA LYS A 41 -10.61 2.76 9.74
C LYS A 41 -9.50 1.95 10.42
N ASN A 42 -9.45 2.01 11.74
CA ASN A 42 -8.61 1.12 12.52
C ASN A 42 -8.99 -0.33 12.23
N MET A 43 -7.98 -1.18 12.04
CA MET A 43 -8.12 -2.62 11.83
C MET A 43 -7.34 -3.34 12.92
N PRO A 44 -7.78 -4.51 13.38
CA PRO A 44 -6.99 -5.32 14.30
C PRO A 44 -5.67 -5.71 13.63
N ASP A 45 -4.62 -5.80 14.42
CA ASP A 45 -3.30 -6.19 13.91
C ASP A 45 -3.39 -7.58 13.28
N PRO A 46 -3.00 -7.74 12.00
CA PRO A 46 -2.86 -9.06 11.42
C PRO A 46 -1.69 -9.73 12.13
N GLY A 47 -1.95 -10.81 12.87
CA GLY A 47 -0.89 -11.57 13.55
C GLY A 47 0.18 -12.06 12.57
N TYR A 48 1.30 -12.56 13.11
CA TYR A 48 2.42 -13.04 12.30
C TYR A 48 2.03 -14.19 11.37
N PHE A 49 2.54 -14.14 10.13
CA PHE A 49 2.30 -15.16 9.13
C PHE A 49 3.18 -16.38 9.40
N SER A 50 2.57 -17.56 9.60
CA SER A 50 3.28 -18.82 9.79
C SER A 50 3.05 -19.83 8.66
N ARG A 51 2.51 -19.37 7.52
CA ARG A 51 2.16 -20.21 6.36
C ARG A 51 2.83 -19.67 5.08
N PRO A 52 3.14 -20.55 4.11
CA PRO A 52 3.64 -20.12 2.82
C PRO A 52 2.67 -19.18 2.11
N TRP A 53 3.23 -18.27 1.33
CA TRP A 53 2.46 -17.36 0.49
C TRP A 53 1.83 -18.07 -0.69
N GLU A 54 0.55 -17.80 -0.94
CA GLU A 54 -0.20 -18.35 -2.07
C GLU A 54 -0.16 -17.37 -3.26
N TRP A 55 1.03 -17.09 -3.78
CA TRP A 55 1.29 -16.04 -4.76
C TRP A 55 0.33 -16.04 -5.95
N GLU A 56 0.14 -17.19 -6.61
CA GLU A 56 -0.76 -17.34 -7.76
C GLU A 56 -2.21 -16.94 -7.42
N LYS A 57 -2.70 -17.35 -6.25
CA LYS A 57 -4.06 -17.04 -5.82
C LYS A 57 -4.22 -15.55 -5.52
N ILE A 58 -3.21 -14.92 -4.91
CA ILE A 58 -3.23 -13.48 -4.65
C ILE A 58 -3.32 -12.73 -5.98
N ARG A 59 -2.47 -13.06 -6.94
CA ARG A 59 -2.45 -12.43 -8.26
C ARG A 59 -3.74 -12.66 -9.04
N ALA A 60 -4.35 -13.84 -8.96
CA ALA A 60 -5.60 -14.13 -9.66
C ALA A 60 -6.79 -13.29 -9.15
N ASN A 61 -6.73 -12.76 -7.93
CA ASN A 61 -7.83 -12.00 -7.31
C ASN A 61 -7.78 -10.50 -7.60
N VAL A 62 -6.69 -9.99 -8.16
CA VAL A 62 -6.47 -8.55 -8.34
C VAL A 62 -5.93 -8.27 -9.74
N LYS A 63 -6.37 -7.15 -10.32
CA LYS A 63 -5.94 -6.77 -11.68
C LYS A 63 -4.55 -6.13 -11.70
N HIS A 64 -4.20 -5.41 -10.65
CA HIS A 64 -2.96 -4.64 -10.55
C HIS A 64 -2.36 -4.80 -9.15
N ILE A 65 -1.04 -4.93 -9.08
CA ILE A 65 -0.29 -4.96 -7.83
C ILE A 65 0.87 -3.97 -7.97
N VAL A 66 0.92 -2.99 -7.08
CA VAL A 66 1.98 -1.98 -7.01
C VAL A 66 2.61 -2.09 -5.63
N GLN A 67 3.94 -2.11 -5.57
CA GLN A 67 4.69 -2.21 -4.33
C GLN A 67 5.65 -1.03 -4.22
N PHE A 68 5.74 -0.44 -3.03
CA PHE A 68 6.74 0.55 -2.68
C PHE A 68 7.64 -0.08 -1.63
N GLY A 69 8.96 -0.04 -1.86
CA GLY A 69 9.93 -0.62 -0.93
C GLY A 69 11.20 0.22 -0.91
N SER A 70 11.90 0.21 0.22
CA SER A 70 13.14 0.95 0.39
C SER A 70 14.24 0.06 0.94
N THR A 71 15.44 0.16 0.36
CA THR A 71 16.59 -0.65 0.79
C THR A 71 17.16 -0.25 2.15
N ASP A 72 16.81 0.94 2.65
CA ASP A 72 17.20 1.48 3.94
C ASP A 72 16.11 1.29 5.03
N ASP A 73 15.15 0.39 4.80
CA ASP A 73 14.14 0.03 5.80
C ASP A 73 14.82 -0.60 7.04
N PRO A 74 14.67 0.00 8.25
CA PRO A 74 15.33 -0.49 9.45
C PRO A 74 14.63 -1.69 10.11
N PHE A 75 13.42 -2.06 9.64
CA PHE A 75 12.61 -3.12 10.23
C PHE A 75 12.54 -4.36 9.34
N LEU A 76 12.51 -4.18 8.02
CA LEU A 76 12.31 -5.27 7.06
C LEU A 76 13.51 -5.44 6.12
N PRO A 77 14.11 -6.64 6.04
CA PRO A 77 15.16 -6.93 5.07
C PRO A 77 14.70 -6.64 3.63
N TRP A 78 15.61 -6.11 2.81
CA TRP A 78 15.30 -5.84 1.40
C TRP A 78 14.94 -7.12 0.64
N GLU A 79 15.59 -8.24 0.98
CA GLU A 79 15.37 -9.54 0.34
C GLU A 79 13.92 -10.01 0.49
N GLU A 80 13.30 -9.78 1.65
CA GLU A 80 11.89 -10.13 1.88
C GLU A 80 10.96 -9.21 1.07
N GLN A 81 11.28 -7.91 0.98
CA GLN A 81 10.53 -6.98 0.13
C GLN A 81 10.63 -7.40 -1.35
N GLN A 82 11.82 -7.79 -1.80
CA GLN A 82 12.05 -8.26 -3.17
C GLN A 82 11.32 -9.57 -3.45
N GLU A 83 11.32 -10.52 -2.51
CA GLU A 83 10.59 -11.79 -2.64
C GLU A 83 9.09 -11.55 -2.85
N VAL A 84 8.48 -10.62 -2.09
CA VAL A 84 7.08 -10.24 -2.27
C VAL A 84 6.84 -9.66 -3.66
N ALA A 85 7.73 -8.76 -4.13
CA ALA A 85 7.59 -8.14 -5.44
C ALA A 85 7.68 -9.17 -6.57
N ASP A 86 8.64 -10.08 -6.48
CA ASP A 86 8.89 -11.13 -7.48
C ASP A 86 7.76 -12.17 -7.48
N GLY A 87 7.35 -12.63 -6.29
CA GLY A 87 6.25 -13.56 -6.09
C GLY A 87 4.92 -13.00 -6.59
N LEU A 88 4.64 -11.73 -6.33
CA LEU A 88 3.42 -11.07 -6.80
C LEU A 88 3.52 -10.50 -8.22
N LYS A 89 4.71 -10.53 -8.84
CA LYS A 89 4.97 -9.84 -10.12
C LYS A 89 4.49 -8.39 -10.08
N ALA A 90 4.77 -7.71 -8.98
CA ALA A 90 4.30 -6.36 -8.71
C ALA A 90 5.04 -5.31 -9.55
N GLU A 91 4.39 -4.18 -9.83
CA GLU A 91 5.09 -2.95 -10.23
C GLU A 91 5.84 -2.41 -9.01
N LEU A 92 7.15 -2.67 -8.93
CA LEU A 92 7.98 -2.28 -7.80
C LEU A 92 8.57 -0.87 -8.00
N HIS A 93 8.20 0.05 -7.10
CA HIS A 93 8.88 1.32 -6.90
C HIS A 93 9.93 1.15 -5.79
N LYS A 94 11.17 0.92 -6.21
CA LYS A 94 12.33 0.78 -5.32
C LYS A 94 12.90 2.14 -4.96
N TYR A 95 13.13 2.35 -3.67
CA TYR A 95 13.80 3.51 -3.09
C TYR A 95 15.04 3.06 -2.30
N THR A 96 15.86 4.03 -1.91
CA THR A 96 17.04 3.80 -1.07
C THR A 96 17.13 4.76 0.12
N ASP A 97 16.07 5.56 0.32
CA ASP A 97 16.06 6.75 1.18
C ASP A 97 14.67 7.04 1.81
N ARG A 98 13.76 6.07 1.77
CA ARG A 98 12.38 6.21 2.30
C ARG A 98 12.17 5.47 3.61
N GLY A 99 13.18 4.73 4.10
CA GLY A 99 13.07 3.88 5.28
C GLY A 99 11.80 3.03 5.26
N HIS A 100 11.07 3.03 6.37
CA HIS A 100 9.80 2.30 6.52
C HIS A 100 8.56 3.13 6.14
N PHE A 101 8.71 4.17 5.30
CA PHE A 101 7.62 5.05 4.85
C PHE A 101 6.80 5.67 6.00
N GLN A 102 7.46 6.04 7.11
CA GLN A 102 6.82 6.62 8.31
C GLN A 102 6.65 8.15 8.22
N ASN A 103 6.73 8.74 7.04
CA ASN A 103 6.46 10.15 6.82
C ASN A 103 4.96 10.46 6.88
N THR A 104 4.63 11.75 7.05
CA THR A 104 3.25 12.23 7.10
C THR A 104 2.59 12.40 5.73
N HIS A 105 3.36 12.26 4.64
CA HIS A 105 2.94 12.49 3.26
C HIS A 105 3.50 11.40 2.36
N PHE A 106 2.74 11.02 1.33
CA PHE A 106 3.20 10.06 0.33
C PHE A 106 2.67 10.37 -1.10
N PRO A 107 3.18 11.42 -1.76
CA PRO A 107 2.70 11.85 -3.08
C PRO A 107 2.75 10.77 -4.16
N GLU A 108 3.78 9.93 -4.15
CA GLU A 108 3.99 8.88 -5.15
C GLU A 108 2.88 7.83 -5.13
N LEU A 109 2.33 7.52 -3.94
CA LEU A 109 1.14 6.67 -3.79
C LEU A 109 -0.08 7.27 -4.52
N ILE A 110 -0.31 8.58 -4.38
CA ILE A 110 -1.44 9.26 -5.04
C ILE A 110 -1.29 9.21 -6.56
N ASN A 111 -0.07 9.42 -7.05
CA ASN A 111 0.23 9.31 -8.48
C ASN A 111 -0.04 7.89 -9.01
N ALA A 112 0.34 6.85 -8.26
CA ALA A 112 0.05 5.46 -8.63
C ALA A 112 -1.47 5.19 -8.68
N VAL A 113 -2.22 5.61 -7.66
CA VAL A 113 -3.69 5.48 -7.64
C VAL A 113 -4.32 6.16 -8.86
N GLN A 114 -3.90 7.38 -9.19
CA GLN A 114 -4.43 8.09 -10.36
C GLN A 114 -4.13 7.36 -11.69
N LYS A 115 -2.92 6.81 -11.86
CA LYS A 115 -2.57 6.03 -13.06
C LYS A 115 -3.48 4.82 -13.22
N LEU A 116 -3.72 4.07 -12.14
CA LEU A 116 -4.60 2.90 -12.16
C LEU A 116 -6.04 3.28 -12.55
N THR A 117 -6.53 4.44 -12.11
CA THR A 117 -7.89 4.89 -12.46
C THR A 117 -8.06 5.37 -13.91
N LYS A 118 -6.97 5.77 -14.56
CA LYS A 118 -6.97 6.23 -15.97
C LYS A 118 -6.73 5.09 -16.97
N ALA A 119 -6.17 3.97 -16.51
CA ALA A 119 -5.89 2.79 -17.32
C ALA A 119 -7.11 1.85 -17.47
N GLU A 120 -8.27 2.22 -16.92
CA GLU A 120 -9.55 1.52 -17.02
C GLU A 120 -10.55 2.31 -17.86
#